data_AF-A0A285TL73-F1
#
_entry.id   AF-A0A285TL73-F1
#
_cell.length_a   1.000
_cell.length_b   1.000
_cell.length_c   1.000
_cell.angle_alpha   90.00
_cell.angle_beta   90.00
_cell.angle_gamma   90.00
#
_symmetry.space_group_name_H-M   'P 1'
#
loop_
_entity.id
_entity.type
_entity.pdbx_description
1 polymer ?
#
loop_
_entity_poly.entity_id
_entity_poly.type
_entity_poly.pdbx_seq_one_letter_code
_entity_poly.pdbx_strand_id
1 'polypeptide(L)'
;MQKIDELLLTETKGRVGNFLEEAIERICPCHREIDKGIFGSLLALDSILITEENAKNIIYSTVQEYWGNIDLFLHSIFQTTTIDIENANDRLRSFLASENGKKAIFDYLLIHNYLEFDNLIALAFGKDIKLSIPAGGLHEIHLFQVGNKFLLHIIYNDKSKFWDILFAKKIYSIFLQTPLQTIVDVIQLIHRYKNILEKHYSLNQSVVITNNLIKKLDLINVRSYELKELHLFNLILHFNGGKRHYKKLTKLIEGIMSSWGKGKWALSEKENTLLIYMLAVNASQQNNIKKVIEYGRYLIHGDRLINHSIELLVEYSDVLPNLKPEPATIVKRYNKNYLEQIFYILIDALIQNEQFDEVISLLRKHDIASCTSIYDYFNAPQFDQDLLHRIEATVQRDIAYIVHNSPQHVLQSIEIWLAQYQDEKSPYFEIAIETSNHVCNLLKVFFATEQYELFEKLIEVYKKYLKIETHFYDLRDFVSKYVKS
;
A
#
# COMPACT_ATOMS: atom_id res chain seq x y z
N MET A 1 22.55 11.46 22.52
CA MET A 1 21.88 12.37 21.56
C MET A 1 22.91 13.15 20.74
N GLN A 2 22.60 13.58 19.50
CA GLN A 2 23.50 14.46 18.74
C GLN A 2 23.49 15.89 19.32
N LYS A 3 24.63 16.57 19.34
CA LYS A 3 24.76 17.92 19.93
C LYS A 3 23.84 18.95 19.26
N ILE A 4 23.65 18.86 17.94
CA ILE A 4 22.78 19.80 17.22
C ILE A 4 21.31 19.65 17.63
N ASP A 5 20.86 18.42 17.88
CA ASP A 5 19.49 18.12 18.28
C ASP A 5 19.17 18.70 19.66
N GLU A 6 20.13 18.60 20.58
CA GLU A 6 20.04 19.19 21.91
C GLU A 6 19.94 20.71 21.87
N LEU A 7 20.76 21.35 21.02
CA LEU A 7 20.77 22.80 20.86
C LEU A 7 19.44 23.29 20.28
N LEU A 8 18.93 22.62 19.25
CA LEU A 8 17.64 22.95 18.64
C LEU A 8 16.47 22.71 19.61
N LEU A 9 16.49 21.63 20.39
CA LEU A 9 15.48 21.37 21.41
C LEU A 9 15.48 22.47 22.48
N THR A 10 16.67 22.87 22.93
CA THR A 10 16.85 23.89 23.98
C THR A 10 16.35 25.25 23.51
N GLU A 11 16.76 25.68 22.32
CA GLU A 11 16.39 26.99 21.76
C GLU A 11 14.88 27.09 21.49
N THR A 12 14.30 26.05 20.90
CA THR A 12 12.87 26.03 20.54
C THR A 12 11.97 25.65 21.71
N LYS A 13 12.54 25.13 22.80
CA LYS A 13 11.85 24.44 23.89
C LYS A 13 10.95 23.29 23.41
N GLY A 14 11.22 22.71 22.24
CA GLY A 14 10.40 21.68 21.61
C GLY A 14 9.23 22.19 20.77
N ARG A 15 9.20 23.48 20.42
CA ARG A 15 8.20 24.04 19.51
C ARG A 15 8.62 23.83 18.06
N VAL A 16 7.65 23.61 17.18
CA VAL A 16 7.83 23.42 15.73
C VAL A 16 7.29 24.62 14.94
N GLY A 17 7.43 24.59 13.61
CA GLY A 17 7.05 25.70 12.73
C GLY A 17 8.11 26.81 12.76
N ASN A 18 7.69 28.07 12.71
CA ASN A 18 8.61 29.22 12.60
C ASN A 18 9.71 29.23 13.68
N PHE A 19 9.41 28.80 14.92
CA PHE A 19 10.42 28.69 15.97
C PHE A 19 11.58 27.76 15.58
N LEU A 20 11.27 26.62 14.97
CA LEU A 20 12.29 25.67 14.51
C LEU A 20 13.00 26.21 13.26
N GLU A 21 12.29 26.88 12.35
CA GLU A 21 12.92 27.50 11.17
C GLU A 21 13.96 28.55 11.57
N GLU A 22 13.60 29.47 12.46
CA GLU A 22 14.49 30.53 12.95
C GLU A 22 15.67 29.97 13.73
N ALA A 23 15.46 28.92 14.52
CA ALA A 23 16.53 28.23 15.23
C ALA A 23 17.52 27.55 14.26
N ILE A 24 17.03 26.91 13.20
CA ILE A 24 17.88 26.30 12.16
C ILE A 24 18.73 27.37 11.47
N GLU A 25 18.13 28.48 11.05
CA GLU A 25 18.86 29.57 10.39
C GLU A 25 19.94 30.20 11.27
N ARG A 26 19.73 30.24 12.59
CA ARG A 26 20.71 30.81 13.53
C ARG A 26 21.82 29.83 13.88
N ILE A 27 21.48 28.56 14.15
CA ILE A 27 22.39 27.59 14.77
C ILE A 27 23.15 26.79 13.73
N CYS A 28 22.52 26.40 12.62
CA CYS A 28 23.12 25.53 11.61
C CYS A 28 22.68 25.87 10.17
N PRO A 29 22.87 27.12 9.72
CA PRO A 29 22.41 27.54 8.40
C PRO A 29 23.11 26.76 7.30
N CYS A 30 22.33 26.29 6.32
CA CYS A 30 22.87 25.90 5.03
C CYS A 30 23.20 27.16 4.21
N HIS A 31 24.47 27.31 3.81
CA HIS A 31 24.95 28.45 3.03
C HIS A 31 24.77 28.30 1.51
N ARG A 32 24.18 27.20 1.03
CA ARG A 32 23.89 27.04 -0.40
C ARG A 32 22.64 27.84 -0.78
N GLU A 33 22.68 28.50 -1.93
CA GLU A 33 21.50 29.12 -2.55
C GLU A 33 20.56 28.03 -3.08
N ILE A 34 19.86 27.36 -2.17
CA ILE A 34 18.78 26.44 -2.49
C ILE A 34 17.48 27.14 -2.12
N ASP A 35 16.55 27.21 -3.07
CA ASP A 35 15.24 27.81 -2.86
C ASP A 35 14.55 27.17 -1.62
N LYS A 36 14.39 27.99 -0.57
CA LYS A 36 13.81 27.63 0.73
C LYS A 36 12.29 27.39 0.68
N GLY A 37 11.65 27.60 -0.47
CA GLY A 37 10.20 27.79 -0.56
C GLY A 37 9.28 26.59 -0.30
N ILE A 38 9.77 25.34 -0.26
CA ILE A 38 8.86 24.16 -0.18
C ILE A 38 8.71 23.64 1.25
N PHE A 39 9.82 23.42 1.94
CA PHE A 39 9.83 22.88 3.31
C PHE A 39 10.84 23.64 4.16
N GLY A 40 10.87 24.97 4.03
CA GLY A 40 11.61 25.88 4.90
C GLY A 40 13.13 25.74 4.86
N SER A 41 13.76 26.05 5.98
CA SER A 41 15.20 26.12 6.15
C SER A 41 15.87 24.74 6.12
N LEU A 42 17.07 24.68 5.53
CA LEU A 42 17.89 23.49 5.42
C LEU A 42 18.95 23.46 6.52
N LEU A 43 19.21 22.27 7.07
CA LEU A 43 20.33 22.02 7.97
C LEU A 43 21.59 21.71 7.17
N ALA A 44 22.73 22.28 7.57
CA ALA A 44 24.01 21.95 6.96
C ALA A 44 24.37 20.46 7.14
N LEU A 45 24.90 19.81 6.09
CA LEU A 45 25.24 18.37 6.17
C LEU A 45 26.25 18.03 7.27
N ASP A 46 27.24 18.89 7.47
CA ASP A 46 28.29 18.67 8.48
C ASP A 46 27.78 18.76 9.93
N SER A 47 26.59 19.34 10.17
CA SER A 47 25.99 19.35 11.50
C SER A 47 25.13 18.12 11.78
N ILE A 48 24.62 17.43 10.75
CA ILE A 48 23.66 16.32 10.89
C ILE A 48 24.26 14.94 10.57
N LEU A 49 25.32 14.89 9.78
CA LEU A 49 26.01 13.65 9.41
C LEU A 49 27.20 13.39 10.33
N ILE A 50 27.24 12.21 10.95
CA ILE A 50 28.26 11.81 11.91
C ILE A 50 29.09 10.63 11.40
N THR A 51 30.26 10.41 12.00
CA THR A 51 31.10 9.24 11.72
C THR A 51 30.48 7.96 12.29
N GLU A 52 30.91 6.82 11.78
CA GLU A 52 30.47 5.50 12.27
C GLU A 52 30.72 5.33 13.78
N GLU A 53 31.92 5.70 14.25
CA GLU A 53 32.31 5.61 15.66
C GLU A 53 31.40 6.46 16.55
N ASN A 54 31.10 7.69 16.12
CA ASN A 54 30.18 8.56 16.84
C ASN A 54 28.74 8.00 16.83
N ALA A 55 28.29 7.44 15.70
CA ALA A 55 26.97 6.83 15.61
C ALA A 55 26.85 5.67 16.60
N LYS A 56 27.82 4.74 16.59
CA LYS A 56 27.91 3.62 17.53
C LYS A 56 27.83 4.09 18.98
N ASN A 57 28.67 5.04 19.37
CA ASN A 57 28.70 5.55 20.75
C ASN A 57 27.36 6.16 21.18
N ILE A 58 26.73 6.97 20.32
CA ILE A 58 25.43 7.58 20.62
C ILE A 58 24.35 6.51 20.74
N ILE A 59 24.27 5.57 19.77
CA ILE A 59 23.28 4.49 19.79
C ILE A 59 23.40 3.68 21.08
N TYR A 60 24.60 3.21 21.42
CA TYR A 60 24.78 2.36 22.61
C TYR A 60 24.46 3.10 23.89
N SER A 61 24.94 4.36 24.04
CA SER A 61 24.63 5.15 25.23
C SER A 61 23.12 5.37 25.39
N THR A 62 22.40 5.65 24.29
CA THR A 62 20.95 5.86 24.31
C THR A 62 20.18 4.58 24.61
N VAL A 63 20.55 3.45 23.98
CA VAL A 63 19.92 2.15 24.28
C VAL A 63 20.15 1.78 25.75
N GLN A 64 21.36 1.94 26.26
CA GLN A 64 21.69 1.63 27.65
C GLN A 64 20.92 2.52 28.64
N GLU A 65 20.78 3.81 28.35
CA GLU A 65 20.08 4.77 29.20
C GLU A 65 18.57 4.51 29.26
N TYR A 66 17.93 4.34 28.11
CA TYR A 66 16.47 4.29 28.03
C TYR A 66 15.87 2.89 28.01
N TRP A 67 16.62 1.91 27.52
CA TRP A 67 16.17 0.52 27.34
C TRP A 67 17.05 -0.50 28.08
N GLY A 68 18.07 -0.08 28.84
CA GLY A 68 18.98 -0.97 29.55
C GLY A 68 18.41 -1.62 30.81
N ASN A 69 17.17 -1.28 31.19
CA ASN A 69 16.49 -1.86 32.33
C ASN A 69 15.00 -2.06 32.01
N ILE A 70 14.49 -3.26 32.24
CA ILE A 70 13.08 -3.62 32.12
C ILE A 70 12.38 -3.12 33.37
N ASP A 71 11.41 -2.22 33.19
CA ASP A 71 10.62 -1.66 34.29
C ASP A 71 9.46 -2.57 34.71
N LEU A 72 8.82 -2.25 35.84
CA LEU A 72 7.70 -3.03 36.38
C LEU A 72 6.47 -3.06 35.46
N PHE A 73 6.32 -2.08 34.55
CA PHE A 73 5.21 -2.06 33.59
C PHE A 73 5.43 -3.13 32.52
N LEU A 74 6.67 -3.27 32.04
CA LEU A 74 7.06 -4.28 31.09
C LEU A 74 7.03 -5.69 31.70
N HIS A 75 7.27 -5.87 33.00
CA HIS A 75 7.19 -7.19 33.66
C HIS A 75 5.87 -7.92 33.37
N SER A 76 4.73 -7.21 33.40
CA SER A 76 3.42 -7.80 33.11
C SER A 76 3.30 -8.36 31.68
N ILE A 77 3.99 -7.73 30.73
CA ILE A 77 4.02 -8.15 29.33
C ILE A 77 4.94 -9.37 29.18
N PHE A 78 6.09 -9.35 29.84
CA PHE A 78 7.03 -10.47 29.82
C PHE A 78 6.47 -11.72 30.52
N GLN A 79 5.55 -11.58 31.50
CA GLN A 79 4.85 -12.72 32.13
C GLN A 79 3.99 -13.52 31.14
N THR A 80 3.54 -12.88 30.07
CA THR A 80 2.79 -13.57 29.00
C THR A 80 3.71 -14.29 28.00
N THR A 81 5.03 -14.16 28.16
CA THR A 81 6.06 -14.77 27.32
C THR A 81 6.80 -15.88 28.07
N THR A 82 7.61 -16.66 27.35
CA THR A 82 8.48 -17.67 27.96
C THR A 82 9.82 -17.09 28.45
N ILE A 83 9.96 -15.76 28.56
CA ILE A 83 11.18 -15.11 29.05
C ILE A 83 11.25 -15.27 30.57
N ASP A 84 12.40 -15.72 31.07
CA ASP A 84 12.67 -15.78 32.51
C ASP A 84 12.87 -14.36 33.06
N ILE A 85 11.83 -13.85 33.73
CA ILE A 85 11.77 -12.46 34.24
C ILE A 85 12.79 -12.25 35.36
N GLU A 86 13.06 -13.27 36.17
CA GLU A 86 13.97 -13.13 37.32
C GLU A 86 15.39 -12.80 36.86
N ASN A 87 15.80 -13.33 35.72
CA ASN A 87 17.12 -13.12 35.12
C ASN A 87 17.12 -12.16 33.91
N ALA A 88 15.97 -11.57 33.56
CA ALA A 88 15.84 -10.79 32.32
C ALA A 88 16.72 -9.54 32.32
N ASN A 89 16.73 -8.79 33.42
CA ASN A 89 17.56 -7.59 33.54
C ASN A 89 19.07 -7.90 33.48
N ASP A 90 19.52 -8.99 34.10
CA ASP A 90 20.92 -9.39 34.08
C ASP A 90 21.36 -9.84 32.69
N ARG A 91 20.52 -10.59 31.99
CA ARG A 91 20.77 -10.99 30.60
C ARG A 91 20.82 -9.80 29.66
N LEU A 92 19.88 -8.85 29.79
CA LEU A 92 19.86 -7.63 28.98
C LEU A 92 21.10 -6.77 29.22
N ARG A 93 21.48 -6.56 30.48
CA ARG A 93 22.71 -5.83 30.83
C ARG A 93 23.96 -6.52 30.30
N SER A 94 24.05 -7.84 30.43
CA SER A 94 25.16 -8.63 29.88
C SER A 94 25.26 -8.50 28.35
N PHE A 95 24.11 -8.59 27.66
CA PHE A 95 24.05 -8.37 26.22
C PHE A 95 24.56 -6.98 25.83
N LEU A 96 24.03 -5.92 26.45
CA LEU A 96 24.42 -4.53 26.16
C LEU A 96 25.89 -4.22 26.51
N ALA A 97 26.44 -4.87 27.54
CA ALA A 97 27.83 -4.73 27.92
C ALA A 97 28.80 -5.46 26.97
N SER A 98 28.34 -6.49 26.27
CA SER A 98 29.17 -7.31 25.39
C SER A 98 29.44 -6.64 24.03
N GLU A 99 30.66 -6.83 23.49
CA GLU A 99 30.99 -6.35 22.15
C GLU A 99 30.13 -7.00 21.06
N ASN A 100 29.73 -8.26 21.25
CA ASN A 100 28.82 -8.95 20.33
C ASN A 100 27.42 -8.32 20.33
N GLY A 101 26.88 -7.96 21.50
CA GLY A 101 25.57 -7.33 21.59
C GLY A 101 25.57 -5.91 21.01
N LYS A 102 26.62 -5.13 21.29
CA LYS A 102 26.85 -3.84 20.62
C LYS A 102 26.89 -4.01 19.10
N LYS A 103 27.71 -4.93 18.59
CA LYS A 103 27.79 -5.19 17.15
C LYS A 103 26.43 -5.59 16.58
N ALA A 104 25.71 -6.50 17.22
CA ALA A 104 24.39 -6.95 16.77
C ALA A 104 23.37 -5.80 16.66
N ILE A 105 23.35 -4.88 17.63
CA ILE A 105 22.47 -3.69 17.58
C ILE A 105 22.79 -2.80 16.37
N PHE A 106 24.08 -2.56 16.13
CA PHE A 106 24.49 -1.69 15.02
C PHE A 106 24.26 -2.35 13.67
N ASP A 107 24.60 -3.63 13.53
CA ASP A 107 24.35 -4.41 12.32
C ASP A 107 22.85 -4.50 12.00
N TYR A 108 22.01 -4.65 13.04
CA TYR A 108 20.56 -4.60 12.88
C TYR A 108 20.09 -3.24 12.33
N LEU A 109 20.59 -2.14 12.90
CA LEU A 109 20.27 -0.78 12.43
C LEU A 109 20.77 -0.52 11.01
N LEU A 110 21.91 -1.09 10.59
CA LEU A 110 22.40 -0.97 9.21
C LEU A 110 21.51 -1.69 8.19
N ILE A 111 20.87 -2.79 8.58
CA ILE A 111 20.03 -3.61 7.69
C ILE A 111 18.60 -3.07 7.65
N HIS A 112 18.06 -2.70 8.80
CA HIS A 112 16.66 -2.34 8.95
C HIS A 112 16.40 -0.82 9.00
N ASN A 113 17.45 0.00 9.13
CA ASN A 113 17.42 1.46 9.24
C ASN A 113 16.66 2.03 10.46
N TYR A 114 16.02 1.20 11.28
CA TYR A 114 15.39 1.59 12.54
C TYR A 114 15.50 0.51 13.62
N LEU A 115 15.33 0.90 14.87
CA LEU A 115 15.31 0.01 16.04
C LEU A 115 14.27 0.51 17.05
N GLU A 116 13.39 -0.40 17.46
CA GLU A 116 12.45 -0.24 18.58
C GLU A 116 12.80 -1.20 19.72
N PHE A 117 12.17 -1.04 20.88
CA PHE A 117 12.41 -1.89 22.04
C PHE A 117 12.16 -3.38 21.76
N ASP A 118 11.11 -3.70 21.01
CA ASP A 118 10.76 -5.09 20.66
C ASP A 118 11.90 -5.78 19.90
N ASN A 119 12.54 -5.05 19.00
CA ASN A 119 13.68 -5.54 18.24
C ASN A 119 14.89 -5.80 19.14
N LEU A 120 15.13 -4.92 20.13
CA LEU A 120 16.20 -5.13 21.11
C LEU A 120 15.96 -6.39 21.93
N ILE A 121 14.72 -6.64 22.35
CA ILE A 121 14.36 -7.85 23.08
C ILE A 121 14.52 -9.10 22.21
N ALA A 122 14.11 -9.04 20.94
CA ALA A 122 14.35 -10.12 20.00
C ALA A 122 15.85 -10.43 19.86
N LEU A 123 16.70 -9.41 19.77
CA LEU A 123 18.16 -9.57 19.69
C LEU A 123 18.77 -10.16 20.97
N ALA A 124 18.35 -9.68 22.15
CA ALA A 124 18.94 -10.11 23.43
C ALA A 124 18.43 -11.49 23.89
N PHE A 125 17.17 -11.81 23.60
CA PHE A 125 16.49 -13.00 24.11
C PHE A 125 16.21 -14.07 23.06
N GLY A 126 16.26 -13.74 21.77
CA GLY A 126 15.89 -14.63 20.67
C GLY A 126 14.38 -14.88 20.60
N LYS A 127 13.57 -13.94 21.11
CA LYS A 127 12.11 -14.07 21.20
C LYS A 127 11.43 -12.79 20.75
N ASP A 128 10.49 -12.93 19.82
CA ASP A 128 9.68 -11.82 19.36
C ASP A 128 8.64 -11.47 20.42
N ILE A 129 8.61 -10.19 20.79
CA ILE A 129 7.55 -9.60 21.59
C ILE A 129 6.83 -8.55 20.73
N LYS A 130 5.57 -8.28 21.04
CA LYS A 130 4.83 -7.17 20.44
C LYS A 130 4.32 -6.26 21.55
N LEU A 131 4.88 -5.07 21.62
CA LEU A 131 4.39 -4.02 22.49
C LEU A 131 3.30 -3.19 21.80
N SER A 132 2.26 -2.88 22.56
CA SER A 132 1.19 -1.97 22.13
C SER A 132 1.53 -0.49 22.37
N ILE A 133 2.53 -0.20 23.21
CA ILE A 133 2.94 1.13 23.62
C ILE A 133 4.47 1.19 23.69
N PRO A 134 5.10 2.31 23.27
CA PRO A 134 6.55 2.47 23.35
C PRO A 134 7.09 2.29 24.78
N ALA A 135 8.16 1.52 24.93
CA ALA A 135 8.78 1.23 26.21
C ALA A 135 9.75 2.33 26.66
N GLY A 136 9.71 2.67 27.96
CA GLY A 136 10.62 3.63 28.57
C GLY A 136 10.40 5.07 28.09
N GLY A 137 11.48 5.85 27.99
CA GLY A 137 11.45 7.24 27.50
C GLY A 137 11.72 7.39 25.99
N LEU A 138 11.93 6.28 25.29
CA LEU A 138 12.43 6.26 23.91
C LEU A 138 11.46 5.51 22.99
N HIS A 139 11.12 6.12 21.86
CA HIS A 139 10.22 5.53 20.88
C HIS A 139 10.99 4.64 19.91
N GLU A 140 11.99 5.20 19.23
CA GLU A 140 12.72 4.53 18.15
C GLU A 140 14.04 5.26 17.84
N ILE A 141 14.99 4.52 17.26
CA ILE A 141 16.26 5.02 16.75
C ILE A 141 16.33 4.76 15.25
N HIS A 142 16.72 5.75 14.46
CA HIS A 142 16.91 5.66 13.00
C HIS A 142 18.37 5.82 12.63
N LEU A 143 18.85 4.99 11.69
CA LEU A 143 20.20 5.08 11.15
C LEU A 143 20.16 4.90 9.64
N PHE A 144 20.72 5.83 8.89
CA PHE A 144 20.87 5.73 7.43
C PHE A 144 22.29 6.08 7.02
N GLN A 145 22.88 5.29 6.12
CA GLN A 145 24.22 5.58 5.58
C GLN A 145 24.14 6.58 4.42
N VAL A 146 25.00 7.59 4.47
CA VAL A 146 25.13 8.64 3.46
C VAL A 146 26.61 8.81 3.12
N GLY A 147 27.05 8.17 2.04
CA GLY A 147 28.44 8.04 1.66
C GLY A 147 29.24 7.33 2.75
N ASN A 148 30.24 8.04 3.30
CA ASN A 148 31.10 7.53 4.38
C ASN A 148 30.66 8.01 5.78
N LYS A 149 29.48 8.63 5.89
CA LYS A 149 28.91 9.14 7.15
C LYS A 149 27.51 8.56 7.37
N PHE A 150 26.94 8.83 8.54
CA PHE A 150 25.63 8.35 8.96
C PHE A 150 24.70 9.49 9.37
N LEU A 151 23.44 9.39 8.96
CA LEU A 151 22.33 10.11 9.57
C LEU A 151 21.80 9.26 10.73
N LEU A 152 22.02 9.72 11.96
CA LEU A 152 21.43 9.13 13.16
C LEU A 152 20.35 10.08 13.68
N HIS A 153 19.16 9.56 13.94
CA HIS A 153 18.08 10.34 14.54
C HIS A 153 17.34 9.52 15.60
N ILE A 154 17.07 10.13 16.75
CA ILE A 154 16.44 9.47 17.89
C ILE A 154 15.11 10.16 18.16
N ILE A 155 14.03 9.38 18.29
CA ILE A 155 12.71 9.91 18.62
C ILE A 155 12.37 9.49 20.03
N TYR A 156 12.26 10.48 20.91
CA TYR A 156 11.89 10.28 22.30
C TYR A 156 10.37 10.38 22.49
N ASN A 157 9.87 9.80 23.58
CA ASN A 157 8.45 9.83 23.92
C ASN A 157 7.99 11.23 24.30
N ASP A 158 8.87 12.02 24.93
CA ASP A 158 8.61 13.42 25.19
C ASP A 158 8.73 14.24 23.91
N LYS A 159 7.81 15.21 23.72
CA LYS A 159 7.84 16.14 22.57
C LYS A 159 8.01 15.43 21.21
N SER A 160 7.41 14.25 21.03
CA SER A 160 7.49 13.42 19.82
C SER A 160 7.29 14.20 18.51
N LYS A 161 6.34 15.14 18.49
CA LYS A 161 6.11 16.05 17.35
C LYS A 161 7.35 16.85 16.94
N PHE A 162 8.13 17.33 17.90
CA PHE A 162 9.38 18.03 17.62
C PHE A 162 10.40 17.10 16.97
N TRP A 163 10.60 15.92 17.55
CA TRP A 163 11.56 14.93 17.04
C TRP A 163 11.21 14.44 15.64
N ASP A 164 9.94 14.16 15.38
CA ASP A 164 9.42 13.80 14.06
C ASP A 164 9.73 14.89 13.02
N ILE A 165 9.33 16.14 13.29
CA ILE A 165 9.51 17.23 12.34
C ILE A 165 10.99 17.55 12.11
N LEU A 166 11.83 17.49 13.17
CA LEU A 166 13.27 17.63 13.02
C LEU A 166 13.85 16.52 12.14
N PHE A 167 13.37 15.29 12.29
CA PHE A 167 13.81 14.20 11.43
C PHE A 167 13.45 14.46 9.97
N ALA A 168 12.20 14.84 9.69
CA ALA A 168 11.77 15.19 8.34
C ALA A 168 12.63 16.31 7.74
N LYS A 169 13.02 17.30 8.54
CA LYS A 169 13.93 18.38 8.13
C LYS A 169 15.33 17.88 7.79
N LYS A 170 15.90 16.96 8.59
CA LYS A 170 17.19 16.33 8.29
C LYS A 170 17.13 15.53 6.99
N ILE A 171 16.08 14.72 6.80
CA ILE A 171 15.88 13.94 5.56
C ILE A 171 15.78 14.86 4.34
N TYR A 172 14.94 15.89 4.41
CA TYR A 172 14.78 16.89 3.35
C TYR A 172 16.12 17.59 3.03
N SER A 173 16.91 17.90 4.05
CA SER A 173 18.23 18.51 3.92
C SER A 173 19.24 17.59 3.24
N ILE A 174 19.22 16.29 3.55
CA ILE A 174 20.07 15.28 2.91
C ILE A 174 19.77 15.17 1.42
N PHE A 175 18.50 15.00 1.06
CA PHE A 175 18.07 14.86 -0.32
C PHE A 175 18.51 16.04 -1.20
N LEU A 176 18.40 17.28 -0.71
CA LEU A 176 18.72 18.47 -1.50
C LEU A 176 20.22 18.81 -1.57
N GLN A 177 21.04 18.26 -0.68
CA GLN A 177 22.47 18.60 -0.60
C GLN A 177 23.38 17.48 -1.07
N THR A 178 22.85 16.26 -1.24
CA THR A 178 23.61 15.04 -1.46
C THR A 178 23.15 14.32 -2.74
N PRO A 179 24.07 13.83 -3.59
CA PRO A 179 23.71 13.01 -4.74
C PRO A 179 23.01 11.72 -4.30
N LEU A 180 21.93 11.34 -4.99
CA LEU A 180 21.11 10.17 -4.63
C LEU A 180 21.91 8.87 -4.55
N GLN A 181 22.92 8.70 -5.40
CA GLN A 181 23.73 7.47 -5.47
C GLN A 181 24.59 7.23 -4.23
N THR A 182 24.74 8.25 -3.38
CA THR A 182 25.51 8.12 -2.13
C THR A 182 24.63 7.80 -0.92
N ILE A 183 23.31 7.85 -1.07
CA ILE A 183 22.37 7.54 0.00
C ILE A 183 22.04 6.04 -0.11
N VAL A 184 22.32 5.28 0.94
CA VAL A 184 21.89 3.88 1.02
C VAL A 184 20.40 3.85 1.37
N ASP A 185 19.64 2.97 0.73
CA ASP A 185 18.19 2.80 0.93
C ASP A 185 17.35 4.09 0.75
N VAL A 186 17.61 4.83 -0.34
CA VAL A 186 16.86 6.04 -0.75
C VAL A 186 15.35 5.90 -0.61
N ILE A 187 14.81 4.74 -1.00
CA ILE A 187 13.37 4.50 -0.98
C ILE A 187 12.83 4.35 0.44
N GLN A 188 13.52 3.66 1.34
CA GLN A 188 13.09 3.60 2.74
C GLN A 188 13.14 4.99 3.39
N LEU A 189 14.17 5.78 3.07
CA LEU A 189 14.32 7.14 3.60
C LEU A 189 13.18 8.08 3.15
N ILE A 190 12.78 8.03 1.87
CA ILE A 190 11.64 8.84 1.38
C ILE A 190 10.30 8.35 1.92
N HIS A 191 10.12 7.03 2.10
CA HIS A 191 8.94 6.48 2.78
C HIS A 191 8.85 7.00 4.22
N ARG A 192 9.97 7.03 4.96
CA ARG A 192 10.01 7.58 6.32
C ARG A 192 9.62 9.05 6.34
N TYR A 193 10.16 9.83 5.40
CA TYR A 193 9.80 11.24 5.24
C TYR A 193 8.30 11.44 5.01
N LYS A 194 7.71 10.70 4.07
CA LYS A 194 6.27 10.73 3.78
C LYS A 194 5.44 10.36 5.01
N ASN A 195 5.79 9.28 5.71
CA ASN A 195 5.06 8.82 6.89
C ASN A 195 5.05 9.88 8.00
N ILE A 196 6.18 10.56 8.21
CA ILE A 196 6.26 11.68 9.15
C ILE A 196 5.37 12.85 8.70
N LEU A 197 5.38 13.19 7.41
CA LEU A 197 4.52 14.25 6.89
C LEU A 197 3.03 13.92 7.08
N GLU A 198 2.60 12.69 6.83
CA GLU A 198 1.19 12.29 7.00
C GLU A 198 0.73 12.27 8.47
N LYS A 199 1.64 12.13 9.43
CA LYS A 199 1.35 12.28 10.87
C LYS A 199 1.03 13.74 11.26
N HIS A 200 1.63 14.71 10.58
CA HIS A 200 1.62 16.12 11.01
C HIS A 200 0.92 17.08 10.03
N TYR A 201 0.66 16.65 8.81
CA TYR A 201 0.04 17.41 7.73
C TYR A 201 -1.09 16.62 7.08
N SER A 202 -1.97 17.32 6.35
CA SER A 202 -2.99 16.62 5.55
C SER A 202 -2.35 15.78 4.43
N LEU A 203 -3.03 14.70 4.02
CA LEU A 203 -2.60 13.84 2.91
C LEU A 203 -2.21 14.65 1.65
N ASN A 204 -3.03 15.64 1.29
CA ASN A 204 -2.76 16.53 0.16
C ASN A 204 -1.47 17.34 0.33
N GLN A 205 -1.22 17.88 1.54
CA GLN A 205 0.01 18.63 1.81
C GLN A 205 1.23 17.72 1.75
N SER A 206 1.16 16.52 2.34
CA SER A 206 2.24 15.53 2.28
C SER A 206 2.62 15.18 0.84
N VAL A 207 1.62 14.91 -0.02
CA VAL A 207 1.84 14.62 -1.44
C VAL A 207 2.46 15.82 -2.17
N VAL A 208 1.99 17.04 -1.91
CA VAL A 208 2.53 18.25 -2.55
C VAL A 208 3.98 18.50 -2.16
N ILE A 209 4.32 18.42 -0.86
CA ILE A 209 5.68 18.63 -0.36
C ILE A 209 6.62 17.58 -0.97
N THR A 210 6.23 16.31 -0.94
CA THR A 210 7.03 15.19 -1.45
C THR A 210 7.25 15.28 -2.96
N ASN A 211 6.20 15.60 -3.73
CA ASN A 211 6.33 15.80 -5.18
C ASN A 211 7.26 16.96 -5.53
N ASN A 212 7.18 18.06 -4.79
CA ASN A 212 8.05 19.21 -5.02
C ASN A 212 9.51 18.91 -4.67
N LEU A 213 9.76 18.10 -3.64
CA LEU A 213 11.10 17.57 -3.35
C LEU A 213 11.62 16.75 -4.54
N ILE A 214 10.84 15.77 -5.02
CA ILE A 214 11.26 14.88 -6.11
C ILE A 214 11.54 15.66 -7.40
N LYS A 215 10.73 16.68 -7.72
CA LYS A 215 11.01 17.59 -8.85
C LYS A 215 12.32 18.35 -8.71
N LYS A 216 12.67 18.80 -7.49
CA LYS A 216 13.98 19.42 -7.25
C LYS A 216 15.11 18.40 -7.42
N LEU A 217 14.90 17.17 -7.00
CA LEU A 217 15.86 16.08 -7.17
C LEU A 217 16.13 15.75 -8.64
N ASP A 218 15.11 15.80 -9.49
CA ASP A 218 15.20 15.59 -10.94
C ASP A 218 16.11 16.64 -11.62
N LEU A 219 16.15 17.87 -11.11
CA LEU A 219 16.99 18.94 -11.66
C LEU A 219 18.46 18.83 -11.26
N ILE A 220 18.75 18.27 -10.09
CA ILE A 220 20.11 18.27 -9.50
C ILE A 220 20.82 16.92 -9.63
N ASN A 221 20.11 15.84 -9.93
CA ASN A 221 20.67 14.50 -10.07
C ASN A 221 20.72 14.06 -11.53
N VAL A 222 21.78 13.34 -11.90
CA VAL A 222 21.84 12.62 -13.16
C VAL A 222 20.91 11.41 -13.12
N ARG A 223 20.48 10.94 -14.30
CA ARG A 223 19.66 9.73 -14.43
C ARG A 223 20.34 8.53 -13.76
N SER A 224 19.70 7.98 -12.73
CA SER A 224 20.13 6.78 -12.02
C SER A 224 18.94 5.92 -11.63
N TYR A 225 19.23 4.72 -11.13
CA TYR A 225 18.21 3.80 -10.62
C TYR A 225 17.39 4.45 -9.49
N GLU A 226 18.06 5.12 -8.55
CA GLU A 226 17.43 5.77 -7.40
C GLU A 226 16.45 6.86 -7.84
N LEU A 227 16.81 7.64 -8.87
CA LEU A 227 15.92 8.67 -9.41
C LEU A 227 14.68 8.05 -10.10
N LYS A 228 14.86 6.93 -10.82
CA LYS A 228 13.74 6.16 -11.40
C LYS A 228 12.78 5.69 -10.30
N GLU A 229 13.32 5.09 -9.24
CA GLU A 229 12.52 4.60 -8.11
C GLU A 229 11.78 5.76 -7.40
N LEU A 230 12.40 6.94 -7.24
CA LEU A 230 11.72 8.12 -6.72
C LEU A 230 10.59 8.61 -7.65
N HIS A 231 10.75 8.52 -8.97
CA HIS A 231 9.69 8.86 -9.92
C HIS A 231 8.51 7.88 -9.79
N LEU A 232 8.78 6.58 -9.66
CA LEU A 232 7.75 5.57 -9.42
C LEU A 232 7.04 5.81 -8.08
N PHE A 233 7.80 6.07 -7.01
CA PHE A 233 7.26 6.43 -5.71
C PHE A 233 6.33 7.65 -5.77
N ASN A 234 6.75 8.73 -6.45
CA ASN A 234 5.90 9.91 -6.64
C ASN A 234 4.60 9.58 -7.38
N LEU A 235 4.69 8.70 -8.37
CA LEU A 235 3.53 8.28 -9.14
C LEU A 235 2.53 7.50 -8.28
N ILE A 236 3.02 6.60 -7.43
CA ILE A 236 2.23 5.86 -6.44
C ILE A 236 1.53 6.83 -5.47
N LEU A 237 2.24 7.85 -4.98
CA LEU A 237 1.62 8.89 -4.15
C LEU A 237 0.46 9.61 -4.86
N HIS A 238 0.63 9.89 -6.15
CA HIS A 238 -0.42 10.52 -6.96
C HIS A 238 -1.61 9.58 -7.21
N PHE A 239 -1.38 8.28 -7.38
CA PHE A 239 -2.43 7.29 -7.50
C PHE A 239 -3.26 7.20 -6.20
N ASN A 240 -2.59 7.15 -5.05
CA ASN A 240 -3.22 7.05 -3.73
C ASN A 240 -3.81 8.38 -3.22
N GLY A 241 -3.39 9.52 -3.80
CA GLY A 241 -3.78 10.88 -3.37
C GLY A 241 -5.23 11.32 -3.66
N GLY A 242 -6.07 10.46 -4.23
CA GLY A 242 -7.50 10.74 -4.45
C GLY A 242 -7.83 11.52 -5.75
N LYS A 243 -9.14 11.77 -5.99
CA LYS A 243 -9.74 12.25 -7.27
C LYS A 243 -9.00 13.40 -7.97
N ARG A 244 -8.42 14.36 -7.23
CA ARG A 244 -7.69 15.52 -7.79
C ARG A 244 -6.36 15.11 -8.45
N HIS A 245 -5.72 14.07 -7.96
CA HIS A 245 -4.41 13.61 -8.42
C HIS A 245 -4.52 12.68 -9.64
N TYR A 246 -5.62 11.93 -9.77
CA TYR A 246 -5.91 11.07 -10.93
C TYR A 246 -5.91 11.81 -12.28
N LYS A 247 -6.39 13.07 -12.33
CA LYS A 247 -6.34 13.89 -13.56
C LYS A 247 -4.91 14.14 -14.07
N LYS A 248 -3.91 14.03 -13.20
CA LYS A 248 -2.49 14.22 -13.55
C LYS A 248 -1.78 12.89 -13.81
N LEU A 249 -2.37 11.76 -13.43
CA LEU A 249 -1.75 10.45 -13.46
C LEU A 249 -1.32 10.05 -14.87
N THR A 250 -2.19 10.21 -15.88
CA THR A 250 -1.86 9.85 -17.27
C THR A 250 -0.62 10.59 -17.77
N LYS A 251 -0.52 11.89 -17.52
CA LYS A 251 0.65 12.70 -17.91
C LYS A 251 1.92 12.30 -17.15
N LEU A 252 1.79 11.93 -15.87
CA LEU A 252 2.92 11.44 -15.08
C LEU A 252 3.40 10.09 -15.61
N ILE A 253 2.48 9.16 -15.92
CA ILE A 253 2.82 7.85 -16.49
C ILE A 253 3.50 8.02 -17.87
N GLU A 254 2.95 8.86 -18.75
CA GLU A 254 3.58 9.21 -20.04
C GLU A 254 4.99 9.81 -19.85
N GLY A 255 5.16 10.68 -18.86
CA GLY A 255 6.47 11.25 -18.49
C GLY A 255 7.47 10.19 -18.01
N ILE A 256 7.02 9.22 -17.22
CA ILE A 256 7.85 8.10 -16.76
C ILE A 256 8.21 7.17 -17.93
N MET A 257 7.23 6.77 -18.75
CA MET A 257 7.46 5.89 -19.90
C MET A 257 8.39 6.53 -20.93
N SER A 258 8.30 7.84 -21.15
CA SER A 258 9.23 8.55 -22.06
C SER A 258 10.63 8.70 -21.47
N SER A 259 10.74 8.94 -20.16
CA SER A 259 12.03 9.14 -19.48
C SER A 259 12.80 7.84 -19.26
N TRP A 260 12.07 6.76 -18.96
CA TRP A 260 12.60 5.47 -18.51
C TRP A 260 12.20 4.31 -19.43
N GLY A 261 11.58 4.54 -20.58
CA GLY A 261 11.21 3.44 -21.49
C GLY A 261 12.39 2.76 -22.19
N LYS A 262 13.57 3.39 -22.17
CA LYS A 262 14.80 2.87 -22.80
C LYS A 262 16.03 3.25 -21.98
N GLY A 263 17.12 2.50 -22.17
CA GLY A 263 18.43 2.77 -21.58
C GLY A 263 18.80 1.82 -20.44
N LYS A 264 19.90 2.14 -19.75
CA LYS A 264 20.46 1.29 -18.68
C LYS A 264 19.49 1.05 -17.52
N TRP A 265 18.70 2.07 -17.19
CA TRP A 265 17.72 2.06 -16.11
C TRP A 265 16.29 2.03 -16.66
N ALA A 266 16.08 1.28 -17.73
CA ALA A 266 14.76 1.19 -18.33
C ALA A 266 13.75 0.55 -17.36
N LEU A 267 12.46 0.86 -17.56
CA LEU A 267 11.37 0.24 -16.85
C LEU A 267 11.40 -1.27 -17.07
N SER A 268 11.35 -2.02 -15.98
CA SER A 268 11.22 -3.47 -16.02
C SER A 268 9.82 -3.87 -16.52
N GLU A 269 9.62 -5.14 -16.89
CA GLU A 269 8.29 -5.64 -17.29
C GLU A 269 7.26 -5.51 -16.17
N LYS A 270 7.67 -5.79 -14.91
CA LYS A 270 6.84 -5.58 -13.72
C LYS A 270 6.43 -4.11 -13.56
N GLU A 271 7.35 -3.17 -13.71
CA GLU A 271 7.06 -1.73 -13.58
C GLU A 271 6.10 -1.27 -14.68
N ASN A 272 6.31 -1.71 -15.92
CA ASN A 272 5.36 -1.44 -17.00
C ASN A 272 3.97 -2.03 -16.70
N THR A 273 3.91 -3.25 -16.16
CA THR A 273 2.65 -3.89 -15.77
C THR A 273 1.92 -3.08 -14.69
N LEU A 274 2.64 -2.58 -13.68
CA LEU A 274 2.09 -1.68 -12.65
C LEU A 274 1.52 -0.39 -13.26
N LEU A 275 2.26 0.26 -14.16
CA LEU A 275 1.83 1.50 -14.80
C LEU A 275 0.57 1.29 -15.65
N ILE A 276 0.51 0.19 -16.41
CA ILE A 276 -0.67 -0.15 -17.22
C ILE A 276 -1.87 -0.49 -16.33
N TYR A 277 -1.66 -1.17 -15.21
CA TYR A 277 -2.71 -1.41 -14.20
C TYR A 277 -3.31 -0.10 -13.70
N MET A 278 -2.47 0.86 -13.28
CA MET A 278 -2.94 2.17 -12.82
C MET A 278 -3.69 2.93 -13.91
N LEU A 279 -3.26 2.82 -15.17
CA LEU A 279 -3.94 3.40 -16.32
C LEU A 279 -5.30 2.75 -16.58
N ALA A 280 -5.44 1.42 -16.44
CA ALA A 280 -6.70 0.70 -16.58
C ALA A 280 -7.74 1.16 -15.56
N VAL A 281 -7.35 1.21 -14.28
CA VAL A 281 -8.22 1.68 -13.18
C VAL A 281 -8.62 3.15 -13.39
N ASN A 282 -7.67 4.02 -13.74
CA ASN A 282 -7.97 5.43 -14.00
C ASN A 282 -8.86 5.62 -15.24
N ALA A 283 -8.70 4.81 -16.29
CA ALA A 283 -9.56 4.85 -17.46
C ALA A 283 -11.00 4.42 -17.13
N SER A 284 -11.17 3.40 -16.28
CA SER A 284 -12.47 2.95 -15.80
C SER A 284 -13.19 4.05 -15.00
N GLN A 285 -12.48 4.71 -14.07
CA GLN A 285 -13.03 5.84 -13.31
C GLN A 285 -13.44 7.05 -14.18
N GLN A 286 -12.82 7.19 -15.36
CA GLN A 286 -13.13 8.24 -16.34
C GLN A 286 -14.15 7.78 -17.40
N ASN A 287 -14.70 6.57 -17.29
CA ASN A 287 -15.58 5.95 -18.28
C ASN A 287 -14.98 5.94 -19.70
N ASN A 288 -13.65 5.77 -19.82
CA ASN A 288 -12.96 5.68 -21.12
C ASN A 288 -12.85 4.22 -21.58
N ILE A 289 -13.96 3.71 -22.11
CA ILE A 289 -14.15 2.30 -22.50
C ILE A 289 -13.00 1.77 -23.37
N LYS A 290 -12.61 2.51 -24.42
CA LYS A 290 -11.56 2.08 -25.36
C LYS A 290 -10.23 1.83 -24.66
N LYS A 291 -9.82 2.72 -23.75
CA LYS A 291 -8.58 2.60 -22.99
C LYS A 291 -8.64 1.48 -21.95
N VAL A 292 -9.80 1.27 -21.30
CA VAL A 292 -9.98 0.14 -20.39
C VAL A 292 -9.77 -1.18 -21.12
N ILE A 293 -10.34 -1.33 -22.32
CA ILE A 293 -10.16 -2.53 -23.14
C ILE A 293 -8.70 -2.72 -23.55
N GLU A 294 -8.05 -1.67 -24.04
CA GLU A 294 -6.64 -1.70 -24.45
C GLU A 294 -5.73 -2.16 -23.31
N TYR A 295 -5.83 -1.49 -22.14
CA TYR A 295 -4.99 -1.80 -20.99
C TYR A 295 -5.37 -3.13 -20.34
N GLY A 296 -6.66 -3.44 -20.22
CA GLY A 296 -7.14 -4.71 -19.68
C GLY A 296 -6.63 -5.90 -20.49
N ARG A 297 -6.72 -5.85 -21.83
CA ARG A 297 -6.17 -6.88 -22.72
C ARG A 297 -4.67 -7.05 -22.53
N TYR A 298 -3.93 -5.95 -22.39
CA TYR A 298 -2.49 -6.02 -22.13
C TYR A 298 -2.16 -6.76 -20.83
N LEU A 299 -2.93 -6.52 -19.76
CA LEU A 299 -2.67 -7.08 -18.44
C LEU A 299 -2.99 -8.58 -18.35
N ILE A 300 -4.01 -9.05 -19.06
CA ILE A 300 -4.40 -10.47 -19.09
C ILE A 300 -3.60 -11.28 -20.13
N HIS A 301 -3.02 -10.63 -21.13
CA HIS A 301 -2.31 -11.31 -22.20
C HIS A 301 -1.09 -12.06 -21.65
N GLY A 302 -1.04 -13.38 -21.88
CA GLY A 302 0.04 -14.24 -21.38
C GLY A 302 0.13 -14.25 -19.85
N ASP A 303 -0.97 -13.98 -19.15
CA ASP A 303 -1.06 -13.94 -17.69
C ASP A 303 -0.07 -12.95 -17.05
N ARG A 304 0.31 -11.87 -17.77
CA ARG A 304 1.32 -10.88 -17.32
C ARG A 304 1.10 -10.37 -15.90
N LEU A 305 -0.12 -9.95 -15.57
CA LEU A 305 -0.44 -9.45 -14.24
C LEU A 305 -0.32 -10.55 -13.15
N ILE A 306 -0.62 -11.81 -13.51
CA ILE A 306 -0.47 -12.97 -12.63
C ILE A 306 1.00 -13.34 -12.48
N ASN A 307 1.79 -13.32 -13.56
CA ASN A 307 3.21 -13.67 -13.55
C ASN A 307 4.04 -12.73 -12.66
N HIS A 308 3.65 -11.45 -12.58
CA HIS A 308 4.29 -10.47 -11.71
C HIS A 308 3.56 -10.26 -10.37
N SER A 309 2.54 -11.05 -10.07
CA SER A 309 1.68 -10.87 -8.89
C SER A 309 2.45 -10.78 -7.58
N ILE A 310 3.38 -11.72 -7.33
CA ILE A 310 4.15 -11.79 -6.09
C ILE A 310 5.10 -10.59 -5.99
N GLU A 311 5.86 -10.30 -7.05
CA GLU A 311 6.81 -9.18 -7.07
C GLU A 311 6.10 -7.84 -6.87
N LEU A 312 4.98 -7.64 -7.57
CA LEU A 312 4.17 -6.43 -7.44
C LEU A 312 3.55 -6.29 -6.04
N LEU A 313 3.13 -7.40 -5.42
CA LEU A 313 2.62 -7.38 -4.05
C LEU A 313 3.73 -7.09 -3.02
N VAL A 314 4.94 -7.61 -3.22
CA VAL A 314 6.08 -7.37 -2.31
C VAL A 314 6.56 -5.92 -2.39
N GLU A 315 6.64 -5.35 -3.59
CA GLU A 315 7.25 -4.03 -3.79
C GLU A 315 6.23 -2.88 -3.83
N TYR A 316 4.97 -3.17 -4.20
CA TYR A 316 3.95 -2.14 -4.47
C TYR A 316 2.59 -2.46 -3.82
N SER A 317 2.59 -3.11 -2.65
CA SER A 317 1.37 -3.39 -1.86
C SER A 317 0.51 -2.15 -1.58
N ASP A 318 1.12 -0.96 -1.56
CA ASP A 318 0.44 0.31 -1.35
C ASP A 318 -0.48 0.71 -2.53
N VAL A 319 -0.27 0.13 -3.71
CA VAL A 319 -1.04 0.41 -4.94
C VAL A 319 -2.10 -0.65 -5.20
N LEU A 320 -1.73 -1.90 -4.97
CA LEU A 320 -2.55 -3.05 -5.34
C LEU A 320 -3.46 -3.46 -4.19
N PRO A 321 -4.79 -3.45 -4.37
CA PRO A 321 -5.70 -4.04 -3.41
C PRO A 321 -5.30 -5.50 -3.12
N ASN A 322 -4.99 -5.79 -1.87
CA ASN A 322 -4.30 -7.01 -1.46
C ASN A 322 -5.17 -7.91 -0.57
N LEU A 323 -6.40 -8.23 -1.01
CA LEU A 323 -7.08 -9.42 -0.54
C LEU A 323 -6.69 -10.62 -1.41
N LYS A 324 -6.67 -11.81 -0.80
CA LYS A 324 -6.48 -13.07 -1.54
C LYS A 324 -7.59 -13.18 -2.60
N PRO A 325 -7.27 -13.55 -3.85
CA PRO A 325 -8.31 -13.74 -4.87
C PRO A 325 -9.26 -14.86 -4.44
N GLU A 326 -10.54 -14.70 -4.77
CA GLU A 326 -11.63 -15.60 -4.40
C GLU A 326 -12.31 -16.14 -5.66
N PRO A 327 -11.62 -16.96 -6.48
CA PRO A 327 -12.18 -17.47 -7.74
C PRO A 327 -13.43 -18.33 -7.52
N ALA A 328 -13.59 -18.95 -6.34
CA ALA A 328 -14.76 -19.75 -6.02
C ALA A 328 -16.02 -18.91 -5.69
N THR A 329 -15.89 -17.59 -5.56
CA THR A 329 -16.89 -16.70 -4.99
C THR A 329 -17.41 -15.73 -6.07
N ILE A 330 -18.72 -15.54 -6.15
CA ILE A 330 -19.37 -14.55 -7.02
C ILE A 330 -19.84 -13.31 -6.24
N VAL A 331 -20.27 -13.47 -4.99
CA VAL A 331 -20.62 -12.35 -4.11
C VAL A 331 -19.37 -11.93 -3.34
N LYS A 332 -18.65 -10.93 -3.84
CA LYS A 332 -17.36 -10.50 -3.29
C LYS A 332 -17.04 -9.04 -3.59
N ARG A 333 -15.97 -8.54 -2.97
CA ARG A 333 -15.45 -7.18 -3.18
C ARG A 333 -14.43 -7.18 -4.31
N TYR A 334 -14.90 -7.07 -5.55
CA TYR A 334 -14.06 -7.08 -6.74
C TYR A 334 -12.99 -5.98 -6.71
N ASN A 335 -13.25 -4.85 -6.04
CA ASN A 335 -12.28 -3.77 -5.89
C ASN A 335 -11.17 -4.02 -4.85
N LYS A 336 -11.22 -5.12 -4.09
CA LYS A 336 -10.25 -5.43 -3.03
C LYS A 336 -9.17 -6.42 -3.45
N ASN A 337 -9.28 -7.01 -4.63
CA ASN A 337 -8.23 -7.80 -5.25
C ASN A 337 -7.91 -7.22 -6.63
N TYR A 338 -6.64 -6.86 -6.87
CA TYR A 338 -6.25 -6.22 -8.13
C TYR A 338 -6.48 -7.09 -9.39
N LEU A 339 -6.42 -8.42 -9.30
CA LEU A 339 -6.71 -9.30 -10.43
C LEU A 339 -8.22 -9.29 -10.74
N GLU A 340 -9.05 -9.50 -9.73
CA GLU A 340 -10.52 -9.46 -9.86
C GLU A 340 -11.00 -8.09 -10.33
N GLN A 341 -10.37 -7.01 -9.85
CA GLN A 341 -10.69 -5.65 -10.27
C GLN A 341 -10.45 -5.47 -11.77
N ILE A 342 -9.35 -6.00 -12.33
CA ILE A 342 -9.07 -5.88 -13.76
C ILE A 342 -10.09 -6.66 -14.59
N PHE A 343 -10.46 -7.88 -14.21
CA PHE A 343 -11.51 -8.62 -14.91
C PHE A 343 -12.86 -7.91 -14.81
N TYR A 344 -13.21 -7.40 -13.63
CA TYR A 344 -14.44 -6.65 -13.40
C TYR A 344 -14.57 -5.45 -14.33
N ILE A 345 -13.56 -4.56 -14.38
CA ILE A 345 -13.61 -3.35 -15.22
C ILE A 345 -13.50 -3.68 -16.71
N LEU A 346 -12.75 -4.74 -17.09
CA LEU A 346 -12.60 -5.14 -18.48
C LEU A 346 -13.91 -5.71 -19.03
N ILE A 347 -14.58 -6.60 -18.28
CA ILE A 347 -15.86 -7.18 -18.68
C ILE A 347 -16.91 -6.08 -18.86
N ASP A 348 -17.00 -5.14 -17.91
CA ASP A 348 -17.90 -4.00 -18.02
C ASP A 348 -17.65 -3.17 -19.30
N ALA A 349 -16.37 -2.86 -19.58
CA ALA A 349 -16.00 -2.12 -20.78
C ALA A 349 -16.28 -2.90 -22.08
N LEU A 350 -16.02 -4.21 -22.12
CA LEU A 350 -16.32 -5.05 -23.29
C LEU A 350 -17.82 -5.09 -23.59
N ILE A 351 -18.67 -5.17 -22.55
CA ILE A 351 -20.13 -5.17 -22.70
C ILE A 351 -20.64 -3.82 -23.20
N GLN A 352 -20.11 -2.72 -22.67
CA GLN A 352 -20.46 -1.38 -23.17
C GLN A 352 -20.01 -1.15 -24.62
N ASN A 353 -19.01 -1.90 -25.08
CA ASN A 353 -18.53 -1.90 -26.46
C ASN A 353 -19.09 -3.08 -27.30
N GLU A 354 -20.12 -3.77 -26.81
CA GLU A 354 -20.83 -4.86 -27.47
C GLU A 354 -19.95 -6.06 -27.89
N GLN A 355 -18.80 -6.27 -27.22
CA GLN A 355 -17.87 -7.37 -27.49
C GLN A 355 -18.19 -8.63 -26.66
N PHE A 356 -19.39 -9.18 -26.81
CA PHE A 356 -19.90 -10.26 -25.94
C PHE A 356 -19.14 -11.59 -26.09
N ASP A 357 -18.75 -11.96 -27.32
CA ASP A 357 -18.00 -13.21 -27.57
C ASP A 357 -16.64 -13.23 -26.87
N GLU A 358 -16.01 -12.05 -26.75
CA GLU A 358 -14.75 -11.93 -26.03
C GLU A 358 -14.95 -12.16 -24.54
N VAL A 359 -16.06 -11.68 -23.96
CA VAL A 359 -16.40 -11.98 -22.56
C VAL A 359 -16.60 -13.48 -22.37
N ILE A 360 -17.31 -14.17 -23.26
CA ILE A 360 -17.42 -15.65 -23.21
C ILE A 360 -16.04 -16.31 -23.28
N SER A 361 -15.14 -15.84 -24.14
CA SER A 361 -13.77 -16.36 -24.19
C SER A 361 -13.02 -16.12 -22.88
N LEU A 362 -13.24 -15.01 -22.17
CA LEU A 362 -12.60 -14.74 -20.88
C LEU A 362 -13.12 -15.70 -19.81
N LEU A 363 -14.45 -15.88 -19.73
CA LEU A 363 -15.11 -16.78 -18.78
C LEU A 363 -14.69 -18.24 -18.95
N ARG A 364 -14.37 -18.66 -20.19
CA ARG A 364 -13.84 -19.99 -20.50
C ARG A 364 -12.38 -20.18 -20.07
N LYS A 365 -11.57 -19.12 -20.13
CA LYS A 365 -10.11 -19.19 -19.90
C LYS A 365 -9.72 -18.91 -18.46
N HIS A 366 -10.48 -18.08 -17.76
CA HIS A 366 -10.13 -17.58 -16.43
C HIS A 366 -11.30 -17.73 -15.47
N ASP A 367 -11.12 -18.49 -14.40
CA ASP A 367 -12.10 -18.70 -13.33
C ASP A 367 -12.37 -17.42 -12.54
N ILE A 368 -11.34 -16.62 -12.30
CA ILE A 368 -11.37 -15.34 -11.59
C ILE A 368 -12.18 -14.25 -12.33
N ALA A 369 -12.51 -14.47 -13.61
CA ALA A 369 -13.32 -13.53 -14.40
C ALA A 369 -14.78 -13.45 -13.94
N SER A 370 -15.30 -14.51 -13.29
CA SER A 370 -16.58 -14.49 -12.59
C SER A 370 -16.49 -15.35 -11.31
N CYS A 371 -16.78 -16.65 -11.43
CA CYS A 371 -16.52 -17.64 -10.40
C CYS A 371 -16.30 -19.05 -10.98
N THR A 372 -15.71 -19.95 -10.18
CA THR A 372 -15.43 -21.34 -10.55
C THR A 372 -16.67 -22.08 -11.03
N SER A 373 -17.85 -21.84 -10.43
CA SER A 373 -19.10 -22.51 -10.84
C SER A 373 -19.52 -22.15 -12.28
N ILE A 374 -19.29 -20.91 -12.72
CA ILE A 374 -19.58 -20.48 -14.11
C ILE A 374 -18.48 -20.99 -15.05
N TYR A 375 -17.21 -20.94 -14.62
CA TYR A 375 -16.09 -21.48 -15.37
C TYR A 375 -16.24 -22.99 -15.64
N ASP A 376 -16.62 -23.76 -14.63
CA ASP A 376 -16.83 -25.21 -14.72
C ASP A 376 -17.98 -25.52 -15.68
N TYR A 377 -19.06 -24.73 -15.68
CA TYR A 377 -20.15 -24.88 -16.63
C TYR A 377 -19.67 -24.77 -18.09
N PHE A 378 -18.82 -23.79 -18.39
CA PHE A 378 -18.32 -23.59 -19.75
C PHE A 378 -17.28 -24.62 -20.19
N ASN A 379 -16.54 -25.22 -19.25
CA ASN A 379 -15.45 -26.17 -19.52
C ASN A 379 -15.83 -27.63 -19.27
N ALA A 380 -17.08 -27.90 -18.88
CA ALA A 380 -17.56 -29.24 -18.67
C ALA A 380 -17.51 -30.05 -19.98
N PRO A 381 -16.97 -31.28 -19.96
CA PRO A 381 -16.91 -32.12 -21.16
C PRO A 381 -18.30 -32.54 -21.66
N GLN A 382 -19.31 -32.53 -20.80
CA GLN A 382 -20.71 -32.83 -21.09
C GLN A 382 -21.61 -31.92 -20.23
N PHE A 383 -22.80 -31.61 -20.73
CA PHE A 383 -23.79 -30.83 -19.97
C PHE A 383 -24.21 -31.58 -18.70
N ASP A 384 -24.11 -30.90 -17.56
CA ASP A 384 -24.49 -31.42 -16.25
C ASP A 384 -25.37 -30.37 -15.53
N GLN A 385 -26.62 -30.75 -15.26
CA GLN A 385 -27.59 -29.89 -14.58
C GLN A 385 -27.15 -29.54 -13.14
N ASP A 386 -26.36 -30.39 -12.49
CA ASP A 386 -25.83 -30.12 -11.17
C ASP A 386 -24.88 -28.91 -11.15
N LEU A 387 -24.21 -28.61 -12.28
CA LEU A 387 -23.36 -27.42 -12.40
C LEU A 387 -24.18 -26.13 -12.31
N LEU A 388 -25.40 -26.10 -12.86
CA LEU A 388 -26.31 -24.96 -12.74
C LEU A 388 -26.78 -24.80 -11.29
N HIS A 389 -27.06 -25.89 -10.58
CA HIS A 389 -27.47 -25.84 -9.17
C HIS A 389 -26.34 -25.34 -8.25
N ARG A 390 -25.07 -25.64 -8.58
CA ARG A 390 -23.91 -25.12 -7.83
C ARG A 390 -23.80 -23.60 -7.83
N ILE A 391 -24.32 -22.91 -8.85
CA ILE A 391 -24.29 -21.44 -8.92
C ILE A 391 -25.07 -20.83 -7.75
N GLU A 392 -26.28 -21.34 -7.49
CA GLU A 392 -27.10 -20.85 -6.38
C GLU A 392 -26.48 -21.19 -5.01
N ALA A 393 -25.99 -22.42 -4.85
CA ALA A 393 -25.30 -22.84 -3.63
C ALA A 393 -24.05 -21.98 -3.35
N THR A 394 -23.34 -21.57 -4.41
CA THR A 394 -22.19 -20.67 -4.32
C THR A 394 -22.63 -19.32 -3.76
N VAL A 395 -23.65 -18.67 -4.35
CA VAL A 395 -24.17 -17.38 -3.85
C VAL A 395 -24.58 -17.44 -2.39
N GLN A 396 -25.30 -18.50 -1.99
CA GLN A 396 -25.74 -18.67 -0.61
C GLN A 396 -24.55 -18.83 0.36
N ARG A 397 -23.55 -19.61 -0.03
CA ARG A 397 -22.31 -19.80 0.74
C ARG A 397 -21.52 -18.50 0.85
N ASP A 398 -21.39 -17.76 -0.24
CA ASP A 398 -20.65 -16.51 -0.31
C ASP A 398 -21.28 -15.46 0.63
N ILE A 399 -22.60 -15.33 0.61
CA ILE A 399 -23.36 -14.49 1.55
C ILE A 399 -23.08 -14.91 3.01
N ALA A 400 -23.05 -16.22 3.29
CA ALA A 400 -22.78 -16.72 4.63
C ALA A 400 -21.38 -16.35 5.15
N TYR A 401 -20.37 -16.40 4.27
CA TYR A 401 -19.03 -15.92 4.60
C TYR A 401 -18.98 -14.40 4.80
N ILE A 402 -19.70 -13.62 4.00
CA ILE A 402 -19.71 -12.15 4.17
C ILE A 402 -20.37 -11.73 5.48
N VAL A 403 -21.50 -12.34 5.85
CA VAL A 403 -22.30 -11.91 7.00
C VAL A 403 -21.79 -12.49 8.32
N HIS A 404 -21.46 -13.78 8.36
CA HIS A 404 -21.09 -14.47 9.59
C HIS A 404 -19.68 -15.09 9.56
N ASN A 405 -18.92 -14.91 8.48
CA ASN A 405 -17.60 -15.53 8.30
C ASN A 405 -17.62 -17.06 8.47
N SER A 406 -18.75 -17.70 8.17
CA SER A 406 -18.95 -19.14 8.34
C SER A 406 -20.07 -19.65 7.44
N PRO A 407 -19.88 -20.80 6.77
CA PRO A 407 -20.92 -21.43 5.97
C PRO A 407 -21.97 -22.17 6.82
N GLN A 408 -21.83 -22.21 8.15
CA GLN A 408 -22.74 -22.95 9.02
C GLN A 408 -24.09 -22.24 9.24
N HIS A 409 -24.14 -20.92 9.03
CA HIS A 409 -25.30 -20.08 9.32
C HIS A 409 -25.99 -19.56 8.05
N VAL A 410 -26.08 -20.36 6.98
CA VAL A 410 -26.55 -19.90 5.66
C VAL A 410 -27.91 -19.19 5.72
N LEU A 411 -28.93 -19.80 6.32
CA LEU A 411 -30.29 -19.23 6.35
C LEU A 411 -30.33 -17.87 7.08
N GLN A 412 -29.73 -17.80 8.27
CA GLN A 412 -29.64 -16.57 9.07
C GLN A 412 -28.83 -15.48 8.34
N SER A 413 -27.77 -15.87 7.64
CA SER A 413 -26.95 -14.96 6.83
C SER A 413 -27.73 -14.36 5.69
N ILE A 414 -28.53 -15.18 5.00
CA ILE A 414 -29.39 -14.74 3.90
C ILE A 414 -30.46 -13.78 4.41
N GLU A 415 -31.09 -14.05 5.55
CA GLU A 415 -32.08 -13.15 6.14
C GLU A 415 -31.49 -11.78 6.46
N ILE A 416 -30.32 -11.74 7.10
CA ILE A 416 -29.61 -10.49 7.41
C ILE A 416 -29.18 -9.78 6.14
N TRP A 417 -28.62 -10.51 5.17
CA TRP A 417 -28.25 -9.96 3.87
C TRP A 417 -29.45 -9.29 3.22
N LEU A 418 -30.54 -10.03 2.98
CA LEU A 418 -31.76 -9.54 2.32
C LEU A 418 -32.37 -8.32 2.99
N ALA A 419 -32.26 -8.21 4.32
CA ALA A 419 -32.75 -7.06 5.07
C ALA A 419 -31.87 -5.81 4.94
N GLN A 420 -30.58 -5.96 4.63
CA GLN A 420 -29.59 -4.88 4.80
C GLN A 420 -28.76 -4.55 3.55
N TYR A 421 -28.69 -5.42 2.53
CA TYR A 421 -27.76 -5.24 1.41
C TYR A 421 -28.08 -4.03 0.53
N GLN A 422 -29.32 -3.53 0.58
CA GLN A 422 -29.76 -2.34 -0.17
C GLN A 422 -29.60 -1.03 0.62
N ASP A 423 -29.31 -1.09 1.92
CA ASP A 423 -29.14 0.10 2.75
C ASP A 423 -27.73 0.68 2.57
N GLU A 424 -27.61 1.92 2.09
CA GLU A 424 -26.33 2.63 1.89
C GLU A 424 -25.42 2.67 3.14
N LYS A 425 -26.01 2.58 4.34
CA LYS A 425 -25.26 2.59 5.60
C LYS A 425 -24.76 1.20 6.00
N SER A 426 -25.23 0.16 5.33
CA SER A 426 -24.86 -1.22 5.61
C SER A 426 -23.46 -1.54 5.11
N PRO A 427 -22.67 -2.36 5.84
CA PRO A 427 -21.36 -2.83 5.37
C PRO A 427 -21.46 -3.73 4.11
N TYR A 428 -22.66 -4.18 3.75
CA TYR A 428 -22.93 -5.04 2.60
C TYR A 428 -23.25 -4.27 1.32
N PHE A 429 -23.57 -2.98 1.42
CA PHE A 429 -24.07 -2.19 0.30
C PHE A 429 -23.10 -2.13 -0.88
N GLU A 430 -21.84 -1.76 -0.62
CA GLU A 430 -20.82 -1.69 -1.69
C GLU A 430 -20.63 -3.04 -2.38
N ILE A 431 -20.64 -4.14 -1.61
CA ILE A 431 -20.51 -5.51 -2.12
C ILE A 431 -21.67 -5.83 -3.04
N ALA A 432 -22.89 -5.50 -2.61
CA ALA A 432 -24.10 -5.77 -3.38
C ALA A 432 -24.16 -4.95 -4.66
N ILE A 433 -23.76 -3.67 -4.64
CA ILE A 433 -23.69 -2.83 -5.83
C ILE A 433 -22.73 -3.41 -6.86
N GLU A 434 -21.50 -3.74 -6.45
CA GLU A 434 -20.49 -4.31 -7.36
C GLU A 434 -20.95 -5.66 -7.91
N THR A 435 -21.41 -6.56 -7.04
CA THR A 435 -21.89 -7.90 -7.42
C THR A 435 -23.10 -7.83 -8.36
N SER A 436 -24.07 -6.98 -8.04
CA SER A 436 -25.27 -6.79 -8.85
C SER A 436 -24.93 -6.29 -10.26
N ASN A 437 -24.04 -5.29 -10.36
CA ASN A 437 -23.59 -4.79 -11.66
C ASN A 437 -22.85 -5.87 -12.47
N HIS A 438 -21.93 -6.60 -11.83
CA HIS A 438 -21.20 -7.70 -12.48
C HIS A 438 -22.14 -8.80 -12.99
N VAL A 439 -23.07 -9.26 -12.16
CA VAL A 439 -24.03 -10.30 -12.53
C VAL A 439 -24.96 -9.83 -13.64
N CYS A 440 -25.45 -8.59 -13.60
CA CYS A 440 -26.22 -8.01 -14.70
C CYS A 440 -25.42 -7.97 -16.00
N ASN A 441 -24.13 -7.66 -15.94
CA ASN A 441 -23.23 -7.68 -17.07
C ASN A 441 -23.06 -9.10 -17.66
N LEU A 442 -22.85 -10.11 -16.80
CA LEU A 442 -22.84 -11.52 -17.24
C LEU A 442 -24.17 -11.93 -17.89
N LEU A 443 -25.31 -11.52 -17.32
CA LEU A 443 -26.63 -11.79 -17.87
C LEU A 443 -26.83 -11.18 -19.27
N LYS A 444 -26.34 -9.96 -19.52
CA LYS A 444 -26.37 -9.35 -20.87
C LYS A 444 -25.58 -10.20 -21.87
N VAL A 445 -24.39 -10.66 -21.47
CA VAL A 445 -23.51 -11.51 -22.31
C VAL A 445 -24.19 -12.84 -22.62
N PHE A 446 -24.72 -13.53 -21.61
CA PHE A 446 -25.37 -14.82 -21.80
C PHE A 446 -26.61 -14.71 -22.68
N PHE A 447 -27.37 -13.63 -22.55
CA PHE A 447 -28.50 -13.36 -23.43
C PHE A 447 -28.05 -13.13 -24.88
N ALA A 448 -27.06 -12.24 -25.10
CA ALA A 448 -26.59 -11.88 -26.44
C ALA A 448 -25.86 -13.02 -27.17
N THR A 449 -25.30 -13.99 -26.43
CA THR A 449 -24.55 -15.14 -26.97
C THR A 449 -25.33 -16.46 -26.84
N GLU A 450 -26.64 -16.35 -26.61
CA GLU A 450 -27.59 -17.48 -26.59
C GLU A 450 -27.26 -18.59 -25.57
N GLN A 451 -26.59 -18.24 -24.46
CA GLN A 451 -26.33 -19.15 -23.34
C GLN A 451 -27.55 -19.21 -22.41
N TYR A 452 -28.68 -19.64 -22.93
CA TYR A 452 -30.00 -19.47 -22.29
C TYR A 452 -30.14 -20.22 -20.97
N GLU A 453 -29.62 -21.44 -20.84
CA GLU A 453 -29.72 -22.21 -19.59
C GLU A 453 -28.99 -21.50 -18.44
N LEU A 454 -27.80 -20.97 -18.75
CA LEU A 454 -27.02 -20.20 -17.78
C LEU A 454 -27.66 -18.86 -17.45
N PHE A 455 -28.25 -18.20 -18.45
CA PHE A 455 -29.03 -16.98 -18.26
C PHE A 455 -30.23 -17.23 -17.33
N GLU A 456 -31.03 -18.26 -17.59
CA GLU A 456 -32.21 -18.61 -16.79
C GLU A 456 -31.85 -18.90 -15.34
N LYS A 457 -30.78 -19.68 -15.11
CA LYS A 457 -30.34 -19.97 -13.74
C LYS A 457 -29.81 -18.71 -13.05
N LEU A 458 -28.99 -17.92 -13.73
CA LEU A 458 -28.38 -16.74 -13.11
C LEU A 458 -29.42 -15.63 -12.85
N ILE A 459 -30.43 -15.45 -13.70
CA ILE A 459 -31.48 -14.45 -13.48
C ILE A 459 -32.39 -14.82 -12.30
N GLU A 460 -32.65 -16.11 -12.10
CA GLU A 460 -33.35 -16.62 -10.91
C GLU A 460 -32.60 -16.24 -9.64
N VAL A 461 -31.31 -16.59 -9.58
CA VAL A 461 -30.43 -16.29 -8.45
C VAL A 461 -30.30 -14.78 -8.21
N TYR A 462 -30.13 -14.00 -9.29
CA TYR A 462 -30.05 -12.54 -9.23
C TYR A 462 -31.29 -11.93 -8.59
N LYS A 463 -32.48 -12.29 -9.06
CA LYS A 463 -33.76 -11.77 -8.53
C LYS A 463 -33.97 -12.15 -7.06
N LYS A 464 -33.49 -13.32 -6.65
CA LYS A 464 -33.67 -13.85 -5.29
C LYS A 464 -32.73 -13.20 -4.27
N TYR A 465 -31.49 -12.90 -4.64
CA TYR A 465 -30.46 -12.52 -3.66
C TYR A 465 -29.74 -11.19 -3.92
N LEU A 466 -29.69 -10.70 -5.17
CA LEU A 466 -28.73 -9.67 -5.60
C LEU A 466 -29.38 -8.48 -6.31
N LYS A 467 -30.72 -8.37 -6.27
CA LYS A 467 -31.47 -7.41 -7.07
C LYS A 467 -31.22 -5.98 -6.58
N ILE A 468 -30.64 -5.16 -7.46
CA ILE A 468 -30.63 -3.70 -7.34
C ILE A 468 -31.49 -3.15 -8.47
N GLU A 469 -32.48 -2.32 -8.14
CA GLU A 469 -33.51 -1.90 -9.11
C GLU A 469 -32.90 -1.18 -10.32
N THR A 470 -31.95 -0.27 -10.11
CA THR A 470 -31.28 0.48 -11.20
C THR A 470 -30.60 -0.46 -12.20
N HIS A 471 -29.77 -1.39 -11.73
CA HIS A 471 -29.09 -2.35 -12.60
C HIS A 471 -30.07 -3.30 -13.29
N PHE A 472 -31.16 -3.68 -12.59
CA PHE A 472 -32.19 -4.54 -13.18
C PHE A 472 -32.96 -3.84 -14.30
N TYR A 473 -33.26 -2.54 -14.15
CA TYR A 473 -33.86 -1.75 -15.23
C TYR A 473 -32.93 -1.66 -16.44
N ASP A 474 -31.63 -1.43 -16.23
CA ASP A 474 -30.64 -1.39 -17.31
C ASP A 474 -30.56 -2.74 -18.06
N LEU A 475 -30.59 -3.87 -17.33
CA LEU A 475 -30.64 -5.21 -17.93
C LEU A 475 -31.92 -5.41 -18.75
N ARG A 476 -33.08 -5.01 -18.22
CA ARG A 476 -34.36 -5.15 -18.91
C ARG A 476 -34.39 -4.32 -20.20
N ASP A 477 -33.86 -3.11 -20.15
CA ASP A 477 -33.81 -2.22 -21.31
C ASP A 477 -32.84 -2.75 -22.38
N PHE A 478 -31.72 -3.36 -21.97
CA PHE A 478 -30.82 -4.08 -22.87
C PHE A 478 -31.53 -5.24 -23.58
N VAL A 479 -32.14 -6.16 -22.82
CA VAL A 479 -32.86 -7.32 -23.39
C VAL A 479 -33.97 -6.86 -24.33
N SER A 480 -34.73 -5.83 -23.94
CA SER A 480 -35.82 -5.28 -24.75
C SER A 480 -35.35 -4.67 -26.07
N LYS A 481 -34.12 -4.13 -26.12
CA LYS A 481 -33.51 -3.62 -27.36
C LYS A 481 -33.05 -4.79 -28.24
N TYR A 482 -32.39 -5.77 -27.65
CA TYR A 482 -31.82 -6.92 -28.36
C TYR A 482 -32.88 -7.87 -28.97
N VAL A 483 -34.07 -7.94 -28.37
CA VAL A 483 -35.21 -8.70 -28.93
C VAL A 483 -35.90 -7.96 -30.09
N LYS A 484 -35.70 -6.64 -30.21
CA LYS A 484 -36.31 -5.79 -31.26
C LYS A 484 -35.40 -5.58 -32.47
N SER A 485 -34.10 -5.78 -32.33
CA SER A 485 -33.10 -5.85 -33.41
C SER A 485 -33.13 -7.22 -34.06
#